data_AF-A0A0T6B963-F1
#
_entry.id   AF-A0A0T6B963-F1
#
_cell.length_a   1.000
_cell.length_b   1.000
_cell.length_c   1.000
_cell.angle_alpha   90.00
_cell.angle_beta   90.00
_cell.angle_gamma   90.00
#
_symmetry.space_group_name_H-M   'P 1'
#
loop_
_entity.id
_entity.type
_entity.pdbx_description
1 polymer ?
#
loop_
_entity_poly.entity_id
_entity_poly.type
_entity_poly.pdbx_seq_one_letter_code
_entity_poly.pdbx_strand_id
1 'polypeptide(L)'
;MTTRSILQVFDRYQKERVAFVQNIAELAIRPQNVDVLHQAHVLELLRPLLTDICVQIQQCAIIALGRLVNHDVRVAQQILTQDFIPLLIHNIDKKNKYYKKAVLFVLRSLCKHDAEMATIVVSSSGALEALLICLEDFEPIVKENAAWALGYIARHSPHLAQSVVDTGALPLLVLCLQEPEIALRQIGASALSDIAKHSVDLAQSVVDAGAVPHLAKSLNNPDEKLKRQILAGLSKSNVKL
;
A
#
# COMPACT_ATOMS: atom_id res chain seq x y z
N MET A 1 -21.05 -32.18 -29.68
CA MET A 1 -19.94 -31.90 -28.73
C MET A 1 -20.22 -32.66 -27.45
N THR A 2 -19.25 -33.37 -26.89
CA THR A 2 -19.43 -34.11 -25.63
C THR A 2 -19.28 -33.13 -24.44
N THR A 3 -19.89 -33.42 -23.30
CA THR A 3 -19.74 -32.61 -22.07
C THR A 3 -18.26 -32.35 -21.75
N ARG A 4 -17.40 -33.34 -21.99
CA ARG A 4 -15.95 -33.23 -21.84
C ARG A 4 -15.32 -32.18 -22.77
N SER A 5 -15.74 -32.11 -24.04
CA SER A 5 -15.18 -31.11 -24.97
C SER A 5 -15.59 -29.69 -24.60
N ILE A 6 -16.78 -29.50 -24.01
CA ILE A 6 -17.25 -28.19 -23.54
C ILE A 6 -16.42 -27.74 -22.33
N LEU A 7 -16.26 -28.60 -21.31
CA LEU A 7 -15.46 -28.27 -20.13
C LEU A 7 -14.00 -27.95 -20.46
N GLN A 8 -13.42 -28.66 -21.43
CA GLN A 8 -12.05 -28.38 -21.90
C GLN A 8 -11.86 -26.96 -22.47
N VAL A 9 -12.89 -26.37 -23.08
CA VAL A 9 -12.82 -24.98 -23.58
C VAL A 9 -12.70 -24.01 -22.42
N PHE A 10 -13.52 -24.17 -21.38
CA PHE A 10 -13.49 -23.32 -20.18
C PHE A 10 -12.19 -23.50 -19.38
N ASP A 11 -11.73 -24.74 -19.21
CA ASP A 11 -10.46 -25.04 -18.55
C ASP A 11 -9.28 -24.37 -19.27
N ARG A 12 -9.28 -24.43 -20.60
CA ARG A 12 -8.24 -23.77 -21.41
C ARG A 12 -8.31 -22.26 -21.22
N TYR A 13 -9.50 -21.65 -21.35
CA TYR A 13 -9.66 -20.22 -21.17
C TYR A 13 -9.18 -19.74 -19.80
N GLN A 14 -9.52 -20.46 -18.73
CA GLN A 14 -9.06 -20.13 -17.39
C GLN A 14 -7.53 -20.22 -17.26
N LYS A 15 -6.91 -21.27 -17.81
CA LYS A 15 -5.44 -21.44 -17.81
C LYS A 15 -4.73 -20.30 -18.54
N GLU A 16 -5.23 -19.91 -19.71
CA GLU A 16 -4.65 -18.81 -20.49
C GLU A 16 -4.74 -17.47 -19.74
N ARG A 17 -5.85 -17.21 -19.03
CA ARG A 17 -5.99 -15.99 -18.22
C ARG A 17 -5.03 -15.97 -17.04
N VAL A 18 -4.87 -17.10 -16.35
CA VAL A 18 -3.88 -17.23 -15.26
C VAL A 18 -2.46 -16.98 -15.80
N ALA A 19 -2.10 -17.64 -16.90
CA ALA A 19 -0.80 -17.48 -17.53
C ALA A 19 -0.57 -16.02 -17.97
N PHE A 20 -1.59 -15.39 -18.56
CA PHE A 20 -1.54 -13.99 -18.96
C PHE A 20 -1.20 -13.07 -17.77
N VAL A 21 -1.98 -13.10 -16.68
CA VAL A 21 -1.73 -12.18 -15.55
C VAL A 21 -0.41 -12.46 -14.85
N GLN A 22 0.04 -13.73 -14.80
CA GLN A 22 1.34 -14.09 -14.25
C GLN A 22 2.48 -13.53 -15.09
N ASN A 23 2.42 -13.71 -16.42
CA ASN A 23 3.41 -13.20 -17.35
C ASN A 23 3.46 -11.68 -17.34
N ILE A 24 2.31 -10.99 -17.35
CA ILE A 24 2.26 -9.52 -17.27
C ILE A 24 2.86 -9.06 -15.93
N ALA A 25 2.52 -9.71 -14.81
CA ALA A 25 3.09 -9.36 -13.52
C ALA A 25 4.62 -9.53 -13.54
N GLU A 26 5.15 -10.62 -14.09
CA GLU A 26 6.59 -10.88 -14.18
C GLU A 26 7.30 -9.88 -15.09
N LEU A 27 6.75 -9.60 -16.27
CA LEU A 27 7.30 -8.62 -17.20
C LEU A 27 7.33 -7.21 -16.58
N ALA A 28 6.31 -6.84 -15.80
CA ALA A 28 6.22 -5.55 -15.11
C ALA A 28 7.24 -5.37 -13.98
N ILE A 29 7.99 -6.40 -13.58
CA ILE A 29 9.09 -6.26 -12.60
C ILE A 29 10.20 -5.35 -13.15
N ARG A 30 10.44 -5.40 -14.46
CA ARG A 30 11.51 -4.63 -15.09
C ARG A 30 10.95 -3.32 -15.64
N PRO A 31 11.49 -2.14 -15.23
CA PRO A 31 10.98 -0.85 -15.67
C PRO A 31 11.04 -0.67 -17.19
N GLN A 32 12.04 -1.29 -17.83
CA GLN A 32 12.25 -1.27 -19.29
C GLN A 32 11.06 -1.82 -20.09
N ASN A 33 10.27 -2.72 -19.49
CA ASN A 33 9.14 -3.35 -20.15
C ASN A 33 7.86 -2.50 -20.03
N VAL A 34 7.82 -1.53 -19.12
CA VAL A 34 6.58 -0.83 -18.78
C VAL A 34 6.08 0.02 -19.94
N ASP A 35 6.98 0.64 -20.71
CA ASP A 35 6.62 1.36 -21.94
C ASP A 35 5.92 0.46 -22.96
N VAL A 36 6.47 -0.74 -23.19
CA VAL A 36 5.90 -1.72 -24.13
C VAL A 36 4.56 -2.22 -23.64
N LEU A 37 4.44 -2.53 -22.33
CA LEU A 37 3.18 -2.97 -21.73
C LEU A 37 2.11 -1.86 -21.80
N HIS A 38 2.48 -0.61 -21.57
CA HIS A 38 1.59 0.53 -21.68
C HIS A 38 1.10 0.71 -23.13
N GLN A 39 2.00 0.64 -24.13
CA GLN A 39 1.64 0.68 -25.55
C GLN A 39 0.75 -0.48 -25.99
N ALA A 40 0.86 -1.65 -25.33
CA ALA A 40 0.00 -2.80 -25.55
C ALA A 40 -1.37 -2.70 -24.85
N HIS A 41 -1.75 -1.52 -24.33
CA HIS A 41 -3.02 -1.28 -23.64
C HIS A 41 -3.26 -2.23 -22.44
N VAL A 42 -2.19 -2.57 -21.71
CA VAL A 42 -2.25 -3.56 -20.62
C VAL A 42 -3.31 -3.23 -19.55
N LEU A 43 -3.58 -1.95 -19.28
CA LEU A 43 -4.59 -1.56 -18.29
C LEU A 43 -6.01 -1.96 -18.70
N GLU A 44 -6.35 -1.83 -19.98
CA GLU A 44 -7.66 -2.21 -20.52
C GLU A 44 -7.85 -3.73 -20.40
N LEU A 45 -6.77 -4.50 -20.59
CA LEU A 45 -6.77 -5.95 -20.46
C LEU A 45 -6.79 -6.42 -19.00
N LEU A 46 -6.15 -5.69 -18.08
CA LEU A 46 -6.13 -6.04 -16.66
C LEU A 46 -7.44 -5.67 -15.95
N ARG A 47 -8.11 -4.57 -16.35
CA ARG A 47 -9.34 -4.08 -15.70
C ARG A 47 -10.41 -5.15 -15.47
N PRO A 48 -10.85 -5.94 -16.47
CA PRO A 48 -11.86 -6.99 -16.24
C PRO A 48 -11.35 -8.14 -15.35
N LEU A 49 -10.04 -8.32 -15.25
CA LEU A 49 -9.41 -9.37 -14.43
C LEU A 49 -9.33 -8.97 -12.94
N LEU A 50 -9.51 -7.69 -12.61
CA LEU A 50 -9.59 -7.22 -11.21
C LEU A 50 -10.88 -7.63 -10.51
N THR A 51 -11.91 -8.01 -11.26
CA THR A 51 -13.20 -8.49 -10.73
C THR A 51 -13.43 -9.96 -11.06
N ASP A 52 -12.35 -10.71 -11.34
CA ASP A 52 -12.43 -12.12 -11.67
C ASP A 52 -13.00 -12.95 -10.51
N ILE A 53 -13.76 -13.99 -10.86
CA ILE A 53 -14.26 -15.00 -9.93
C ILE A 53 -13.07 -15.80 -9.36
N CYS A 54 -12.02 -16.01 -10.16
CA CYS A 54 -10.80 -16.66 -9.73
C CYS A 54 -9.92 -15.70 -8.92
N VAL A 55 -9.85 -15.94 -7.62
CA VAL A 55 -9.05 -15.16 -6.66
C VAL A 55 -7.58 -15.06 -7.08
N GLN A 56 -7.02 -16.13 -7.64
CA GLN A 56 -5.63 -16.13 -8.13
C GLN A 56 -5.43 -15.16 -9.29
N ILE A 57 -6.35 -15.15 -10.27
CA ILE A 57 -6.29 -14.21 -11.40
C ILE A 57 -6.41 -12.78 -10.87
N GLN A 58 -7.39 -12.55 -9.99
CA GLN A 58 -7.63 -11.27 -9.37
C GLN A 58 -6.38 -10.72 -8.67
N GLN A 59 -5.75 -11.53 -7.83
CA GLN A 59 -4.54 -11.15 -7.10
C GLN A 59 -3.36 -10.86 -8.03
N CYS A 60 -3.10 -11.72 -9.01
CA CYS A 60 -2.00 -11.53 -9.96
C CYS A 60 -2.20 -10.27 -10.81
N ALA A 61 -3.44 -9.99 -11.23
CA ALA A 61 -3.77 -8.76 -11.96
C ALA A 61 -3.47 -7.50 -11.12
N ILE A 62 -3.83 -7.50 -9.84
CA ILE A 62 -3.56 -6.37 -8.93
C ILE A 62 -2.05 -6.22 -8.68
N ILE A 63 -1.31 -7.32 -8.54
CA ILE A 63 0.16 -7.28 -8.41
C ILE A 63 0.79 -6.69 -9.67
N ALA A 64 0.32 -7.09 -10.86
CA ALA A 64 0.77 -6.52 -12.12
C ALA A 64 0.53 -5.01 -12.17
N LEU A 65 -0.67 -4.55 -11.79
CA LEU A 65 -0.96 -3.12 -11.68
C LEU A 65 0.00 -2.40 -10.72
N GLY A 66 0.20 -2.94 -9.52
CA GLY A 66 1.09 -2.31 -8.54
C GLY A 66 2.53 -2.18 -9.04
N ARG A 67 3.02 -3.18 -9.81
CA ARG A 67 4.34 -3.13 -10.44
C ARG A 67 4.42 -2.06 -11.52
N LEU A 68 3.42 -1.98 -12.40
CA LEU A 68 3.35 -0.95 -13.44
C LEU A 68 3.32 0.45 -12.82
N VAL A 69 2.45 0.67 -11.83
CA VAL A 69 2.37 1.94 -11.09
C VAL A 69 3.71 2.28 -10.45
N ASN A 70 4.38 1.33 -9.81
CA ASN A 70 5.63 1.61 -9.10
C ASN A 70 6.75 2.15 -10.01
N HIS A 71 6.68 1.89 -11.32
CA HIS A 71 7.70 2.22 -12.29
C HIS A 71 7.31 3.33 -13.27
N ASP A 72 6.01 3.58 -13.47
CA ASP A 72 5.53 4.56 -14.46
C ASP A 72 4.43 5.47 -13.89
N VAL A 73 4.72 6.76 -13.89
CA VAL A 73 3.84 7.83 -13.43
C VAL A 73 2.59 7.99 -14.31
N ARG A 74 2.67 7.69 -15.61
CA ARG A 74 1.54 7.79 -16.56
C ARG A 74 0.50 6.72 -16.24
N VAL A 75 0.97 5.50 -15.95
CA VAL A 75 0.10 4.41 -15.48
C VAL A 75 -0.59 4.80 -14.18
N ALA A 76 0.15 5.40 -13.23
CA ALA A 76 -0.42 5.89 -11.98
C ALA A 76 -1.55 6.91 -12.22
N GLN A 77 -1.33 7.91 -13.09
CA GLN A 77 -2.36 8.89 -13.46
C GLN A 77 -3.59 8.26 -14.11
N GLN A 78 -3.40 7.26 -14.99
CA GLN A 78 -4.52 6.54 -15.60
C GLN A 78 -5.35 5.77 -14.56
N ILE A 79 -4.72 5.12 -13.59
CA ILE A 79 -5.42 4.40 -12.52
C ILE A 79 -6.24 5.37 -11.65
N LEU A 80 -5.69 6.54 -11.34
CA LEU A 80 -6.38 7.57 -10.57
C LEU A 80 -7.59 8.17 -11.31
N THR A 81 -7.50 8.33 -12.63
CA THR A 81 -8.57 8.93 -13.45
C THR A 81 -9.67 7.95 -13.86
N GLN A 82 -9.42 6.64 -13.79
CA GLN A 82 -10.34 5.60 -14.27
C GLN A 82 -11.09 4.83 -13.16
N ASP A 83 -11.16 5.38 -11.94
CA ASP A 83 -11.85 4.79 -10.77
C ASP A 83 -11.39 3.38 -10.38
N PHE A 84 -10.10 3.07 -10.56
CA PHE A 84 -9.55 1.79 -10.10
C PHE A 84 -9.51 1.70 -8.58
N ILE A 85 -9.29 2.81 -7.85
CA ILE A 85 -9.18 2.76 -6.39
C ILE A 85 -10.47 2.24 -5.73
N PRO A 86 -11.66 2.84 -5.96
CA PRO A 86 -12.91 2.32 -5.39
C PRO A 86 -13.16 0.85 -5.72
N LEU A 87 -12.82 0.43 -6.94
CA LEU A 87 -12.92 -0.97 -7.38
C LEU A 87 -12.03 -1.92 -6.56
N LEU A 88 -10.79 -1.51 -6.29
CA LEU A 88 -9.80 -2.33 -5.57
C LEU A 88 -10.10 -2.42 -4.07
N ILE A 89 -10.63 -1.38 -3.46
CA ILE A 89 -10.91 -1.35 -2.00
C ILE A 89 -12.31 -1.90 -1.67
N HIS A 90 -13.13 -2.22 -2.67
CA HIS A 90 -14.48 -2.70 -2.47
C HIS A 90 -14.52 -4.01 -1.67
N ASN A 91 -15.23 -4.00 -0.53
CA ASN A 91 -15.31 -5.11 0.43
C ASN A 91 -13.93 -5.63 0.89
N ILE A 92 -12.92 -4.75 1.00
CA ILE A 92 -11.55 -5.15 1.35
C ILE A 92 -11.50 -5.91 2.68
N ASP A 93 -12.36 -5.58 3.64
CA ASP A 93 -12.52 -6.23 4.95
C ASP A 93 -12.75 -7.75 4.82
N LYS A 94 -13.55 -8.18 3.83
CA LYS A 94 -13.91 -9.59 3.59
C LYS A 94 -12.90 -10.36 2.73
N LYS A 95 -11.88 -9.69 2.21
CA LYS A 95 -10.90 -10.30 1.31
C LYS A 95 -9.79 -10.99 2.08
N ASN A 96 -9.14 -11.97 1.45
CA ASN A 96 -8.00 -12.65 2.06
C ASN A 96 -6.75 -11.74 2.09
N LYS A 97 -5.77 -12.15 2.89
CA LYS A 97 -4.52 -11.39 3.09
C LYS A 97 -3.72 -11.11 1.82
N TYR A 98 -3.74 -12.03 0.85
CA TYR A 98 -3.00 -11.86 -0.40
C TYR A 98 -3.63 -10.78 -1.29
N TYR A 99 -4.97 -10.71 -1.32
CA TYR A 99 -5.69 -9.65 -2.00
C TYR A 99 -5.44 -8.30 -1.31
N LYS A 100 -5.61 -8.23 0.01
CA LYS A 100 -5.34 -7.02 0.79
C LYS A 100 -3.92 -6.52 0.53
N LYS A 101 -2.92 -7.38 0.66
CA LYS A 101 -1.51 -7.05 0.36
C LYS A 101 -1.32 -6.50 -1.06
N ALA A 102 -1.96 -7.11 -2.07
CA ALA A 102 -1.84 -6.65 -3.45
C ALA A 102 -2.45 -5.25 -3.65
N VAL A 103 -3.63 -4.99 -3.08
CA VAL A 103 -4.28 -3.67 -3.14
C VAL A 103 -3.45 -2.62 -2.43
N LEU A 104 -2.97 -2.92 -1.22
CA LEU A 104 -2.11 -2.02 -0.46
C LEU A 104 -0.79 -1.71 -1.20
N PHE A 105 -0.26 -2.68 -1.95
CA PHE A 105 0.90 -2.43 -2.80
C PHE A 105 0.58 -1.39 -3.89
N VAL A 106 -0.58 -1.46 -4.54
CA VAL A 106 -1.03 -0.44 -5.51
C VAL A 106 -1.15 0.93 -4.83
N LEU A 107 -1.91 1.02 -3.73
CA LEU A 107 -2.13 2.29 -3.01
C LEU A 107 -0.81 2.94 -2.56
N ARG A 108 0.09 2.13 -2.00
CA ARG A 108 1.42 2.58 -1.61
C ARG A 108 2.22 3.07 -2.81
N SER A 109 2.21 2.34 -3.92
CA SER A 109 2.93 2.72 -5.12
C SER A 109 2.40 4.02 -5.75
N LEU A 110 1.09 4.28 -5.67
CA LEU A 110 0.50 5.57 -6.07
C LEU A 110 1.01 6.71 -5.18
N CYS A 111 0.91 6.55 -3.87
CA CYS A 111 1.35 7.56 -2.90
C CYS A 111 2.88 7.77 -2.90
N LYS A 112 3.64 6.86 -3.51
CA LYS A 112 5.11 6.98 -3.60
C LYS A 112 5.56 8.09 -4.56
N HIS A 113 4.79 8.42 -5.60
CA HIS A 113 5.24 9.30 -6.68
C HIS A 113 5.38 10.76 -6.24
N ASP A 114 4.27 11.39 -5.91
CA ASP A 114 4.22 12.81 -5.56
C ASP A 114 3.02 13.13 -4.65
N ALA A 115 2.97 14.39 -4.21
CA ALA A 115 1.93 14.89 -3.32
C ALA A 115 0.55 14.98 -4.00
N GLU A 116 0.49 15.22 -5.31
CA GLU A 116 -0.77 15.33 -6.05
C GLU A 116 -1.47 13.97 -6.09
N MET A 117 -0.73 12.91 -6.45
CA MET A 117 -1.24 11.54 -6.43
C MET A 117 -1.67 11.11 -5.03
N ALA A 118 -0.88 11.41 -4.01
CA ALA A 118 -1.27 11.11 -2.63
C ALA A 118 -2.55 11.86 -2.23
N THR A 119 -2.74 13.10 -2.67
CA THR A 119 -3.96 13.87 -2.44
C THR A 119 -5.17 13.25 -3.12
N ILE A 120 -5.03 12.77 -4.36
CA ILE A 120 -6.11 12.08 -5.07
C ILE A 120 -6.46 10.75 -4.37
N VAL A 121 -5.46 10.00 -3.90
CA VAL A 121 -5.70 8.77 -3.13
C VAL A 121 -6.46 9.08 -1.84
N VAL A 122 -6.04 10.09 -1.08
CA VAL A 122 -6.74 10.52 0.15
C VAL A 122 -8.16 11.01 -0.14
N SER A 123 -8.37 11.70 -1.26
CA SER A 123 -9.69 12.20 -1.68
C SER A 123 -10.59 11.09 -2.25
N SER A 124 -10.02 9.93 -2.59
CA SER A 124 -10.78 8.80 -3.11
C SER A 124 -11.57 8.17 -1.96
N SER A 125 -12.90 8.18 -2.11
CA SER A 125 -13.83 7.67 -1.09
C SER A 125 -13.43 6.28 -0.59
N GLY A 126 -13.22 6.14 0.71
CA GLY A 126 -12.94 4.85 1.36
C GLY A 126 -11.47 4.44 1.38
N ALA A 127 -10.56 5.18 0.74
CA ALA A 127 -9.16 4.76 0.62
C ALA A 127 -8.43 4.79 1.97
N LEU A 128 -8.60 5.86 2.75
CA LEU A 128 -8.00 5.98 4.09
C LEU A 128 -8.64 4.99 5.07
N GLU A 129 -9.96 4.82 5.01
CA GLU A 129 -10.69 3.83 5.81
C GLU A 129 -10.22 2.41 5.50
N ALA A 130 -9.99 2.09 4.22
CA ALA A 130 -9.43 0.81 3.81
C ALA A 130 -8.02 0.59 4.36
N LEU A 131 -7.17 1.63 4.39
CA LEU A 131 -5.84 1.55 5.01
C LEU A 131 -5.94 1.27 6.51
N LEU A 132 -6.88 1.89 7.23
CA LEU A 132 -7.09 1.62 8.66
C LEU A 132 -7.60 0.20 8.92
N ILE A 133 -8.62 -0.25 8.18
CA ILE A 133 -9.13 -1.62 8.27
C ILE A 133 -7.98 -2.63 8.06
N CYS A 134 -7.08 -2.36 7.12
CA CYS A 134 -5.91 -3.20 6.89
C CYS A 134 -4.83 -3.09 7.97
N LEU A 135 -4.73 -1.95 8.67
CA LEU A 135 -3.80 -1.76 9.78
C LEU A 135 -4.26 -2.50 11.05
N GLU A 136 -5.57 -2.73 11.19
CA GLU A 136 -6.20 -3.56 12.23
C GLU A 136 -6.18 -5.07 11.92
N ASP A 137 -5.76 -5.47 10.71
CA ASP A 137 -5.78 -6.87 10.27
C ASP A 137 -4.88 -7.79 11.12
N PHE A 138 -5.26 -9.04 11.35
CA PHE A 138 -4.44 -9.99 12.13
C PHE A 138 -3.10 -10.35 11.47
N GLU A 139 -2.98 -10.18 10.15
CA GLU A 139 -1.81 -10.61 9.40
C GLU A 139 -0.74 -9.49 9.37
N PRO A 140 0.47 -9.71 9.94
CA PRO A 140 1.49 -8.67 10.05
C PRO A 140 1.90 -8.06 8.71
N ILE A 141 1.89 -8.87 7.64
CA ILE A 141 2.22 -8.41 6.29
C ILE A 141 1.19 -7.42 5.73
N VAL A 142 -0.08 -7.54 6.13
CA VAL A 142 -1.14 -6.60 5.75
C VAL A 142 -0.95 -5.29 6.51
N LYS A 143 -0.75 -5.36 7.84
CA LYS A 143 -0.41 -4.20 8.67
C LYS A 143 0.79 -3.44 8.14
N GLU A 144 1.86 -4.15 7.76
CA GLU A 144 3.09 -3.56 7.24
C GLU A 144 2.83 -2.76 5.96
N ASN A 145 2.09 -3.32 5.01
CA ASN A 145 1.81 -2.62 3.76
C ASN A 145 0.86 -1.42 3.97
N ALA A 146 -0.07 -1.51 4.92
CA ALA A 146 -0.94 -0.40 5.29
C ALA A 146 -0.17 0.75 5.96
N ALA A 147 0.64 0.44 6.97
CA ALA A 147 1.49 1.42 7.65
C ALA A 147 2.45 2.10 6.65
N TRP A 148 2.98 1.36 5.69
CA TRP A 148 3.87 1.91 4.68
C TRP A 148 3.14 2.85 3.71
N ALA A 149 1.92 2.52 3.30
CA ALA A 149 1.09 3.41 2.49
C ALA A 149 0.77 4.72 3.24
N LEU A 150 0.38 4.63 4.51
CA LEU A 150 0.12 5.80 5.37
C LEU A 150 1.36 6.68 5.53
N GLY A 151 2.54 6.10 5.73
CA GLY A 151 3.80 6.85 5.78
C GLY A 151 4.11 7.58 4.46
N TYR A 152 3.85 6.93 3.31
CA TYR A 152 4.01 7.57 2.00
C TYR A 152 3.00 8.68 1.72
N ILE A 153 1.81 8.63 2.31
CA ILE A 153 0.86 9.76 2.26
C ILE A 153 1.38 10.89 3.15
N ALA A 154 1.66 10.60 4.41
CA ALA A 154 2.02 11.59 5.42
C ALA A 154 3.27 12.38 5.04
N ARG A 155 4.28 11.73 4.44
CA ARG A 155 5.59 12.33 4.19
C ARG A 155 5.60 13.54 3.24
N HIS A 156 4.54 13.75 2.47
CA HIS A 156 4.52 14.70 1.35
C HIS A 156 4.13 16.12 1.78
N SER A 157 3.19 16.27 2.70
CA SER A 157 2.72 17.60 3.12
C SER A 157 2.10 17.56 4.53
N PRO A 158 2.10 18.69 5.26
CA PRO A 158 1.43 18.78 6.56
C PRO A 158 -0.07 18.47 6.45
N HIS A 159 -0.72 18.86 5.35
CA HIS A 159 -2.14 18.57 5.16
C HIS A 159 -2.40 17.06 5.03
N LEU A 160 -1.59 16.35 4.26
CA LEU A 160 -1.72 14.89 4.10
C LEU A 160 -1.37 14.15 5.39
N ALA A 161 -0.35 14.62 6.13
CA ALA A 161 -0.05 14.10 7.45
C ALA A 161 -1.24 14.30 8.41
N GLN A 162 -1.87 15.48 8.39
CA GLN A 162 -3.06 15.75 9.19
C GLN A 162 -4.22 14.82 8.81
N SER A 163 -4.49 14.61 7.52
CA SER A 163 -5.51 13.66 7.07
C SER A 163 -5.26 12.24 7.59
N VAL A 164 -4.00 11.79 7.66
CA VAL A 164 -3.65 10.50 8.28
C VAL A 164 -3.93 10.50 9.78
N VAL A 165 -3.61 11.58 10.49
CA VAL A 165 -3.91 11.72 11.92
C VAL A 165 -5.42 11.71 12.18
N ASP A 166 -6.18 12.47 11.42
CA ASP A 166 -7.64 12.65 11.58
C ASP A 166 -8.42 11.36 11.39
N THR A 167 -7.86 10.39 10.64
CA THR A 167 -8.47 9.07 10.48
C THR A 167 -8.39 8.22 11.76
N GLY A 168 -7.48 8.54 12.68
CA GLY A 168 -7.20 7.72 13.86
C GLY A 168 -6.08 6.70 13.64
N ALA A 169 -5.19 6.91 12.67
CA ALA A 169 -4.08 6.00 12.38
C ALA A 169 -3.03 5.91 13.51
N LEU A 170 -2.87 6.97 14.31
CA LEU A 170 -1.76 7.08 15.28
C LEU A 170 -1.73 5.95 16.32
N PRO A 171 -2.82 5.64 17.06
CA PRO A 171 -2.81 4.54 18.02
C PRO A 171 -2.45 3.20 17.38
N LEU A 172 -2.95 2.93 16.17
CA LEU A 172 -2.66 1.69 15.45
C LEU A 172 -1.19 1.61 15.01
N LEU A 173 -0.61 2.72 14.53
CA LEU A 173 0.81 2.78 14.20
C LEU A 173 1.70 2.59 15.44
N VAL A 174 1.27 3.06 16.61
CA VAL A 174 1.95 2.80 17.89
C VAL A 174 1.85 1.33 18.28
N LEU A 175 0.71 0.66 18.06
CA LEU A 175 0.59 -0.78 18.25
C LEU A 175 1.55 -1.56 17.33
N CYS A 176 1.76 -1.11 16.09
CA CYS A 176 2.75 -1.73 15.19
C CYS A 176 4.19 -1.72 15.77
N LEU A 177 4.54 -0.77 16.64
CA LEU A 177 5.86 -0.74 17.30
C LEU A 177 6.04 -1.86 18.34
N GLN A 178 4.95 -2.50 18.75
CA GLN A 178 4.94 -3.52 19.79
C GLN A 178 4.89 -4.94 19.22
N GLU A 179 4.66 -5.07 17.91
CA GLU A 179 4.59 -6.34 17.20
C GLU A 179 5.97 -7.04 17.15
N PRO A 180 6.02 -8.37 17.14
CA PRO A 180 7.28 -9.11 17.12
C PRO A 180 8.07 -8.87 15.83
N GLU A 181 7.38 -8.65 14.70
CA GLU A 181 7.99 -8.44 13.39
C GLU A 181 8.82 -7.16 13.33
N ILE A 182 10.12 -7.31 13.12
CA ILE A 182 11.06 -6.18 13.00
C ILE A 182 10.66 -5.27 11.83
N ALA A 183 10.26 -5.85 10.69
CA ALA A 183 9.87 -5.08 9.51
C ALA A 183 8.66 -4.19 9.79
N LEU A 184 7.63 -4.71 10.48
CA LEU A 184 6.46 -3.94 10.87
C LEU A 184 6.82 -2.81 11.83
N ARG A 185 7.68 -3.07 12.83
CA ARG A 185 8.18 -2.04 13.75
C ARG A 185 8.95 -0.93 13.03
N GLN A 186 9.81 -1.29 12.08
CA GLN A 186 10.56 -0.32 11.25
C GLN A 186 9.61 0.57 10.43
N ILE A 187 8.64 -0.05 9.77
CA ILE A 187 7.68 0.69 8.94
C ILE A 187 6.77 1.57 9.80
N GLY A 188 6.26 1.07 10.93
CA GLY A 188 5.48 1.85 11.88
C GLY A 188 6.25 3.06 12.40
N ALA A 189 7.51 2.87 12.80
CA ALA A 189 8.38 3.95 13.25
C ALA A 189 8.63 4.98 12.13
N SER A 190 8.86 4.51 10.90
CA SER A 190 9.03 5.39 9.74
C SER A 190 7.77 6.21 9.46
N ALA A 191 6.58 5.61 9.52
CA ALA A 191 5.32 6.30 9.29
C ALA A 191 5.05 7.37 10.35
N LEU A 192 5.26 7.06 11.64
CA LEU A 192 5.16 8.04 12.73
C LEU A 192 6.16 9.19 12.56
N SER A 193 7.38 8.88 12.11
CA SER A 193 8.41 9.89 11.82
C SER A 193 8.02 10.79 10.64
N ASP A 194 7.41 10.21 9.60
CA ASP A 194 6.92 10.94 8.43
C ASP A 194 5.75 11.86 8.78
N ILE A 195 4.95 11.54 9.81
CA ILE A 195 3.91 12.43 10.35
C ILE A 195 4.54 13.55 11.20
N ALA A 196 5.39 13.20 12.17
CA ALA A 196 5.93 14.13 13.17
C ALA A 196 6.84 15.23 12.57
N LYS A 197 7.47 14.99 11.43
CA LYS A 197 8.43 15.96 10.85
C LYS A 197 7.80 17.25 10.30
N HIS A 198 6.47 17.31 10.15
CA HIS A 198 5.80 18.39 9.42
C HIS A 198 5.44 19.62 10.28
N SER A 199 5.09 19.44 11.56
CA SER A 199 4.78 20.54 12.47
C SER A 199 4.95 20.09 13.93
N VAL A 200 5.03 21.07 14.84
CA VAL A 200 5.07 20.81 16.28
C VAL A 200 3.78 20.15 16.75
N ASP A 201 2.62 20.56 16.22
CA ASP A 201 1.32 20.00 16.60
C ASP A 201 1.17 18.52 16.18
N LEU A 202 1.66 18.18 14.99
CA LEU A 202 1.67 16.79 14.50
C LEU A 202 2.65 15.93 15.30
N ALA A 203 3.82 16.49 15.63
CA ALA A 203 4.78 15.81 16.49
C ALA A 203 4.20 15.60 17.90
N GLN A 204 3.51 16.59 18.46
CA GLN A 204 2.83 16.49 19.75
C GLN A 204 1.73 15.42 19.69
N SER A 205 0.95 15.35 18.61
CA SER A 205 -0.05 14.29 18.41
C SER A 205 0.57 12.88 18.44
N VAL A 206 1.75 12.71 17.85
CA VAL A 206 2.51 11.45 17.90
C VAL A 206 3.01 11.14 19.32
N VAL A 207 3.42 12.15 20.08
CA VAL A 207 3.82 12.01 21.49
C VAL A 207 2.62 11.61 22.35
N ASP A 208 1.50 12.29 22.17
CA ASP A 208 0.25 12.08 22.93
C ASP A 208 -0.35 10.69 22.64
N ALA A 209 -0.14 10.16 21.43
CA ALA A 209 -0.48 8.78 21.08
C ALA A 209 0.40 7.72 21.78
N GLY A 210 1.43 8.13 22.52
CA GLY A 210 2.29 7.23 23.30
C GLY A 210 3.43 6.60 22.49
N ALA A 211 3.84 7.17 21.36
CA ALA A 211 4.90 6.59 20.52
C ALA A 211 6.29 6.60 21.18
N VAL A 212 6.60 7.63 21.98
CA VAL A 212 7.97 7.93 22.47
C VAL A 212 8.60 6.77 23.27
N PRO A 213 7.93 6.17 24.28
CA PRO A 213 8.53 5.07 25.05
C PRO A 213 8.88 3.86 24.17
N HIS A 214 8.04 3.55 23.18
CA HIS A 214 8.25 2.42 22.26
C HIS A 214 9.37 2.70 21.25
N LEU A 215 9.46 3.94 20.74
CA LEU A 215 10.57 4.38 19.89
C LEU A 215 11.90 4.37 20.66
N ALA A 216 11.93 4.89 21.88
CA ALA A 216 13.12 4.89 22.73
C ALA A 216 13.61 3.48 23.05
N LYS A 217 12.70 2.56 23.39
CA LYS A 217 13.04 1.13 23.59
C LYS A 217 13.62 0.50 22.31
N SER A 218 13.13 0.91 21.15
CA SER A 218 13.57 0.41 19.84
C SER A 218 14.97 0.90 19.44
N LEU A 219 15.45 2.02 19.99
CA LEU A 219 16.83 2.51 19.79
C LEU A 219 17.90 1.61 20.44
N ASN A 220 17.52 0.85 21.48
CA ASN A 220 18.40 -0.11 22.15
C ASN A 220 18.53 -1.45 21.41
N ASN A 221 17.79 -1.63 20.31
CA ASN A 221 17.88 -2.82 19.47
C ASN A 221 19.14 -2.75 18.59
N PRO A 222 19.93 -3.84 18.40
CA PRO A 222 21.11 -3.85 17.52
C PRO A 222 20.87 -3.50 16.05
N ASP A 223 19.62 -3.35 15.62
CA ASP A 223 19.26 -2.99 14.24
C ASP A 223 19.58 -1.52 13.89
N GLU A 224 20.69 -1.33 13.19
CA GLU A 224 21.16 -0.02 12.72
C GLU A 224 20.19 0.70 11.77
N LYS A 225 19.37 -0.03 10.99
CA LYS A 225 18.41 0.58 10.08
C LYS A 225 17.25 1.20 10.86
N LEU A 226 16.73 0.45 11.84
CA LEU A 226 15.70 0.93 12.75
C LEU A 226 16.20 2.16 13.53
N LYS A 227 17.43 2.11 14.08
CA LYS A 227 18.04 3.25 14.78
C LYS A 227 18.10 4.50 13.91
N ARG A 228 18.62 4.39 12.68
CA ARG A 228 18.74 5.53 11.77
C ARG A 228 17.39 6.15 11.45
N GLN A 229 16.37 5.33 11.22
CA GLN A 229 15.02 5.82 10.92
C GLN A 229 14.42 6.56 12.12
N ILE A 230 14.51 5.99 13.33
CA ILE A 230 14.01 6.62 14.55
C ILE A 230 14.76 7.93 14.83
N LEU A 231 16.10 7.93 14.74
CA LEU A 231 16.90 9.14 14.93
C LEU A 231 16.59 10.22 13.89
N ALA A 232 16.35 9.83 12.63
CA ALA A 232 15.96 10.77 11.57
C ALA A 232 14.55 11.35 11.79
N GLY A 233 13.63 10.59 12.39
CA GLY A 233 12.32 11.08 12.80
C GLY A 233 12.42 12.06 13.97
N LEU A 234 13.10 11.64 15.04
CA LEU A 234 13.23 12.42 16.28
C LEU A 234 14.04 13.71 16.10
N SER A 235 15.06 13.73 15.23
CA SER A 235 15.85 14.94 14.95
C SER A 235 15.10 15.99 14.13
N LYS A 236 14.03 15.60 13.43
CA LYS A 236 13.20 16.52 12.63
C LYS A 236 11.97 17.01 13.39
N SER A 237 11.51 16.26 14.40
CA SER A 237 10.54 16.75 15.36
C SER A 237 11.25 17.71 16.32
N ASN A 238 11.13 19.02 16.13
CA ASN A 238 11.67 20.06 17.02
C ASN A 238 10.94 20.11 18.38
N VAL A 239 10.48 18.95 18.88
CA VAL A 239 9.80 18.79 20.16
C VAL A 239 10.88 18.56 21.21
N LYS A 240 10.94 19.44 22.20
CA LYS A 240 11.74 19.21 23.41
C LYS A 240 11.10 18.02 24.15
N LEU A 241 11.76 16.87 24.09
CA LEU A 241 11.49 15.71 24.95
C LEU A 241 11.60 16.08 26.43
#